data_AF-A0A8E2EFZ7-F1
#
_entry.id   AF-A0A8E2EFZ7-F1
#
_cell.length_a   1.000
_cell.length_b   1.000
_cell.length_c   1.000
_cell.angle_alpha   90.00
_cell.angle_beta   90.00
_cell.angle_gamma   90.00
#
_symmetry.space_group_name_H-M   'P 1'
#
loop_
_entity.id
_entity.type
_entity.pdbx_description
1 polymer ?
#
loop_
_entity_poly.entity_id
_entity_poly.type
_entity_poly.pdbx_seq_one_letter_code
_entity_poly.pdbx_strand_id
1 'polypeptide(L)' 'PKPRCWEHGCNGRAFSTRSNLIRHQIEKSQARRTCKCPRCGAVFSRTSARNQHVAKRSCNRIRRYSN' A
#
# COMPACT_ATOMS: atom_id res chain seq x y z
N PRO A 1 9.85 25.53 2.83
CA PRO A 1 10.29 24.54 3.86
C PRO A 1 10.00 23.10 3.43
N LYS A 2 10.93 22.17 3.57
CA LYS A 2 10.69 20.76 3.22
C LYS A 2 9.72 20.13 4.24
N PRO A 3 8.63 19.46 3.81
CA PRO A 3 7.70 18.80 4.71
C PRO A 3 8.40 17.69 5.49
N ARG A 4 8.16 17.60 6.81
CA ARG A 4 8.78 16.63 7.72
C ARG A 4 7.73 15.89 8.53
N CYS A 5 8.00 14.63 8.85
CA CYS A 5 7.20 13.82 9.77
C CYS A 5 7.94 13.66 11.11
N TRP A 6 7.29 14.02 12.20
CA TRP A 6 7.79 13.83 13.57
C TRP A 6 7.06 12.71 14.33
N GLU A 7 5.99 12.19 13.75
CA GLU A 7 5.14 11.17 14.35
C GLU A 7 5.64 9.76 14.05
N HIS A 8 5.07 8.75 14.72
CA HIS A 8 5.34 7.33 14.48
C HIS A 8 6.84 6.94 14.53
N GLY A 9 7.64 7.64 15.35
CA GLY A 9 9.10 7.43 15.45
C GLY A 9 9.90 7.91 14.25
N CYS A 10 9.34 8.80 13.41
CA CYS A 10 10.00 9.26 12.18
C CYS A 10 11.06 10.34 12.40
N ASN A 11 11.20 10.90 13.62
CA ASN A 11 12.29 11.78 14.05
C ASN A 11 12.68 12.88 13.03
N GLY A 12 11.68 13.51 12.41
CA GLY A 12 11.91 14.63 11.48
C GLY A 12 12.24 14.23 10.05
N ARG A 13 11.92 13.00 9.65
CA ARG A 13 12.10 12.49 8.27
C ARG A 13 11.54 13.49 7.26
N ALA A 14 12.40 13.97 6.37
CA ALA A 14 12.05 14.94 5.33
C ALA A 14 11.50 14.26 4.08
N PHE A 15 10.53 14.91 3.44
CA PHE A 15 9.92 14.48 2.19
C PHE A 15 10.11 15.57 1.13
N SER A 16 10.26 15.14 -0.12
CA SER A 16 10.44 16.06 -1.26
C SER A 16 9.16 16.84 -1.59
N THR A 17 7.98 16.29 -1.29
CA THR A 17 6.68 16.90 -1.59
C THR A 17 5.68 16.68 -0.46
N ARG A 18 4.69 17.56 -0.35
CA ARG A 18 3.60 17.45 0.64
C ARG A 18 2.78 16.16 0.42
N SER A 19 2.51 15.79 -0.83
CA SER A 19 1.79 14.56 -1.17
C SER A 19 2.50 13.29 -0.67
N ASN A 20 3.84 13.29 -0.68
CA ASN A 20 4.62 12.18 -0.15
C ASN A 20 4.51 12.08 1.38
N LEU A 21 4.51 13.22 2.09
CA LEU A 21 4.31 13.25 3.55
C LEU A 21 2.91 12.76 3.93
N ILE A 22 1.86 13.24 3.26
CA ILE A 22 0.47 12.83 3.56
C ILE A 22 0.31 11.32 3.34
N ARG A 23 0.80 10.81 2.21
CA ARG A 23 0.80 9.37 1.93
C ARG A 23 1.53 8.59 3.03
N HIS A 24 2.69 9.06 3.46
CA HIS A 24 3.46 8.43 4.52
C HIS A 24 2.69 8.36 5.85
N GLN A 25 2.01 9.45 6.25
CA GLN A 25 1.19 9.47 7.48
C GLN A 25 0.04 8.45 7.39
N ILE A 26 -0.65 8.36 6.26
CA ILE A 26 -1.73 7.38 6.05
C ILE A 26 -1.19 5.94 6.10
N GLU A 27 -0.04 5.68 5.49
CA GLU A 27 0.60 4.35 5.50
C GLU A 27 1.07 3.93 6.91
N LYS A 28 1.42 4.89 7.77
CA LYS A 28 1.85 4.65 9.17
C LYS A 28 0.68 4.65 10.17
N SER A 29 -0.45 5.24 9.83
CA SER A 29 -1.66 5.17 10.64
C SER A 29 -2.15 3.72 10.81
N GLN A 30 -2.66 3.41 12.00
CA GLN A 30 -3.26 2.10 12.29
C GLN A 30 -4.47 1.79 11.40
N ALA A 31 -5.15 2.82 10.89
CA ALA A 31 -6.28 2.71 9.97
C ALA A 31 -5.87 2.47 8.51
N ARG A 32 -4.77 1.73 8.28
CA ARG A 32 -4.30 1.40 6.93
C ARG A 32 -5.34 0.54 6.21
N ARG A 33 -6.03 1.13 5.22
CA ARG A 33 -7.00 0.41 4.39
C ARG A 33 -6.28 -0.64 3.56
N THR A 34 -6.38 -1.90 3.98
CA THR A 34 -5.90 -3.03 3.19
C THR A 34 -6.77 -3.20 1.95
N CYS A 35 -6.15 -3.34 0.79
CA CYS A 35 -6.83 -3.56 -0.48
C CYS A 35 -6.70 -5.03 -0.88
N LYS A 36 -7.81 -5.78 -0.89
CA LYS A 36 -7.81 -7.18 -1.31
C LYS A 36 -8.07 -7.29 -2.82
N CYS A 37 -7.35 -8.17 -3.50
CA CYS A 37 -7.62 -8.49 -4.89
C CYS A 37 -8.90 -9.34 -4.98
N PRO A 38 -9.92 -8.94 -5.75
CA PRO A 38 -11.17 -9.69 -5.85
C PRO A 38 -11.01 -11.04 -6.57
N ARG A 39 -9.91 -11.27 -7.29
CA ARG A 39 -9.69 -12.49 -8.08
C ARG A 39 -8.96 -13.60 -7.31
N CYS A 40 -7.93 -13.24 -6.55
CA CYS A 40 -7.07 -14.19 -5.84
C CYS A 40 -7.05 -14.00 -4.32
N GLY A 41 -7.72 -12.98 -3.79
CA GLY A 41 -7.74 -12.68 -2.35
C GLY A 41 -6.45 -12.06 -1.80
N ALA A 42 -5.42 -11.84 -2.62
CA ALA A 42 -4.16 -11.25 -2.17
C ALA A 42 -4.37 -9.88 -1.53
N VAL A 43 -3.77 -9.67 -0.35
CA VAL A 43 -3.91 -8.44 0.44
C VAL A 43 -2.75 -7.51 0.14
N PHE A 44 -3.06 -6.26 -0.21
CA PHE A 44 -2.08 -5.23 -0.49
C PHE A 44 -2.24 -4.09 0.51
N SER A 45 -1.11 -3.47 0.88
CA SER A 45 -1.11 -2.24 1.70
C SER A 45 -1.58 -1.01 0.91
N ARG A 46 -1.64 -1.09 -0.43
CA ARG A 46 -1.96 0.04 -1.31
C ARG A 46 -2.84 -0.36 -2.49
N THR A 47 -3.80 0.50 -2.85
CA THR A 47 -4.67 0.33 -4.03
C THR A 47 -3.87 0.27 -5.33
N SER A 48 -2.82 1.09 -5.47
CA SER A 48 -1.97 1.10 -6.67
C SER A 48 -1.23 -0.23 -6.88
N ALA A 49 -0.73 -0.83 -5.81
CA ALA A 49 -0.09 -2.15 -5.87
C ALA A 49 -1.10 -3.23 -6.28
N ARG A 50 -2.31 -3.22 -5.69
CA ARG A 50 -3.41 -4.11 -6.09
C ARG A 50 -3.78 -3.91 -7.56
N ASN A 51 -3.94 -2.65 -8.02
CA ASN A 51 -4.30 -2.34 -9.40
C ASN A 51 -3.25 -2.84 -10.37
N GLN A 52 -1.97 -2.61 -10.08
CA GLN A 52 -0.88 -3.10 -10.92
C GLN A 52 -0.84 -4.63 -10.95
N HIS A 53 -1.04 -5.30 -9.82
CA HIS A 53 -1.14 -6.76 -9.75
C HIS A 53 -2.29 -7.30 -10.63
N VAL A 54 -3.46 -6.68 -10.54
CA VAL A 54 -4.66 -7.06 -11.32
C VAL A 54 -4.47 -6.77 -12.82
N ALA A 55 -3.85 -5.64 -13.15
CA ALA A 55 -3.55 -5.22 -14.52
C ALA A 55 -2.52 -6.13 -15.19
N LYS A 56 -1.45 -6.48 -14.47
CA LYS A 56 -0.44 -7.45 -14.92
C LYS A 56 -0.95 -8.90 -14.95
N ARG A 57 -2.22 -9.13 -14.60
CA ARG A 57 -2.81 -10.47 -14.47
C ARG A 57 -1.94 -11.42 -13.63
N SER A 58 -1.19 -10.88 -12.67
CA SER A 58 -0.29 -11.63 -11.78
C SER A 58 -1.07 -12.35 -10.66
N CYS A 59 -2.39 -12.45 -10.80
CA CYS A 59 -3.24 -13.28 -9.98
C CYS A 59 -2.89 -14.75 -10.25
N ASN A 60 -1.85 -15.28 -9.60
CA ASN A 60 -1.50 -16.69 -9.61
C ASN A 60 -2.56 -17.51 -8.85
N ARG A 61 -3.78 -17.55 -9.37
CA ARG A 61 -4.82 -18.49 -8.93
C ARG A 61 -4.58 -19.83 -9.62
N ILE A 62 -3.43 -20.45 -9.37
CA ILE A 62 -3.28 -21.89 -9.57
C ILE A 62 -3.22 -22.54 -8.19
N ARG A 63 -4.38 -22.56 -7.53
CA ARG A 63 -4.78 -23.77 -6.83
C ARG A 63 -5.92 -24.32 -7.66
N ARG A 64 -5.56 -25.13 -8.65
CA ARG A 64 -6.48 -26.15 -9.15
C ARG A 64 -6.88 -26.94 -7.92
N TYR A 65 -8.15 -26.88 -7.55
CA TYR A 65 -8.70 -27.90 -6.70
C TYR A 65 -8.60 -29.17 -7.56
N SER A 66 -7.59 -29.97 -7.29
CA SER A 66 -7.48 -31.32 -7.86
C SER A 66 -8.38 -32.20 -7.02
N ASN A 67 -9.39 -32.75 -7.68
CA ASN A 67 -10.33 -33.79 -7.28
C ASN A 67 -11.21 -33.51 -6.04
#